data_AF-A0A969ZY80-F1
#
_entry.id   AF-A0A969ZY80-F1
#
_cell.length_a   1.000
_cell.length_b   1.000
_cell.length_c   1.000
_cell.angle_alpha   90.00
_cell.angle_beta   90.00
_cell.angle_gamma   90.00
#
_symmetry.space_group_name_H-M   'P 1'
#
loop_
_entity.id
_entity.type
_entity.pdbx_description
1 polymer ?
#
loop_
_entity_poly.entity_id
_entity_poly.type
_entity_poly.pdbx_seq_one_letter_code
_entity_poly.pdbx_strand_id
1 'polypeptide(L)' 'MDFEVRYTMESEDGGFRFRFYCQLCEEGYTTELISAESIDEAYQIARRKARIHFNGCHGCGKWV' A
#
# COMPACT_ATOMS: atom_id res chain seq x y z
N MET A 1 2.16 -14.69 -9.00
CA MET A 1 3.15 -14.11 -8.07
C MET A 1 2.48 -12.90 -7.46
N ASP A 2 1.86 -13.10 -6.30
CA ASP A 2 1.20 -12.03 -5.56
C ASP A 2 2.26 -11.32 -4.73
N PHE A 3 2.26 -10.00 -4.86
CA PHE A 3 3.09 -9.01 -4.17
C PHE A 3 2.73 -9.04 -2.66
N GLU A 4 3.45 -9.82 -1.84
CA GLU A 4 3.25 -9.90 -0.39
C GLU A 4 3.95 -8.74 0.34
N VAL A 5 3.47 -7.52 0.07
CA VAL A 5 3.81 -6.35 0.89
C VAL A 5 3.10 -6.37 2.22
N ARG A 6 3.83 -5.95 3.26
CA ARG A 6 3.16 -5.52 4.49
C ARG A 6 2.49 -4.19 4.25
N TYR A 7 1.23 -4.10 4.69
CA TYR A 7 0.48 -2.86 4.67
C TYR A 7 -0.14 -2.58 6.04
N THR A 8 -0.25 -1.30 6.38
CA THR A 8 -1.13 -0.83 7.45
C THR A 8 -2.33 -0.15 6.83
N MET A 9 -3.48 -0.22 7.50
CA MET A 9 -4.69 0.49 7.10
C MET A 9 -5.15 1.33 8.28
N GLU A 10 -5.50 2.58 7.99
CA GLU A 10 -6.11 3.51 8.93
C GLU A 10 -7.41 4.02 8.33
N SER A 11 -8.50 3.96 9.09
CA SER A 11 -9.78 4.53 8.70
C SER A 11 -9.93 5.92 9.35
N GLU A 12 -10.07 6.96 8.55
CA GLU A 12 -10.15 8.36 8.99
C GLU A 12 -11.44 8.97 8.41
N ASP A 13 -12.39 9.39 9.25
CA ASP A 13 -13.66 10.09 8.91
C ASP A 13 -14.29 9.77 7.53
N GLY A 14 -14.44 8.48 7.21
CA GLY A 14 -15.11 8.02 5.97
C GLY A 14 -14.17 7.73 4.79
N GLY A 15 -12.85 7.76 5.00
CA GLY A 15 -11.87 7.27 4.04
C GLY A 15 -10.91 6.25 4.63
N PHE A 16 -10.24 5.51 3.74
CA PHE A 16 -9.26 4.50 4.08
C PHE A 16 -7.89 4.94 3.59
N ARG A 17 -6.92 5.02 4.50
CA ARG A 17 -5.51 5.27 4.18
C ARG A 17 -4.75 3.96 4.29
N PHE A 18 -3.97 3.63 3.26
CA PHE A 18 -3.13 2.44 3.25
C PHE A 18 -1.67 2.84 3.17
N ARG A 19 -0.84 2.24 4.02
CA ARG A 19 0.61 2.41 3.99
C ARG A 19 1.26 1.09 3.66
N PHE A 20 1.85 0.99 2.47
CA PHE A 20 2.64 -0.15 2.03
C PHE A 20 4.10 0.12 2.31
N TYR A 21 4.84 -0.82 2.89
CA TYR A 21 6.24 -0.60 3.22
C TYR A 21 7.04 -1.90 3.20
N CYS A 22 8.33 -1.76 2.95
CA CYS A 22 9.28 -2.85 3.09
C CYS A 22 9.61 -3.05 4.57
N GLN A 23 9.49 -4.28 5.08
CA GLN A 23 9.87 -4.60 6.46
C GLN A 23 11.38 -4.46 6.71
N LEU A 24 12.21 -4.51 5.67
CA LEU A 24 13.67 -4.46 5.81
C LEU A 24 14.22 -3.03 5.81
N CYS A 25 13.59 -2.13 5.05
CA CYS A 25 14.11 -0.78 4.80
C CYS A 25 13.21 0.31 5.36
N GLU A 26 11.99 -0.04 5.79
CA GLU A 26 10.91 0.87 6.21
C GLU A 26 10.45 1.89 5.15
N GLU A 27 11.15 1.95 4.01
CA GLU A 27 10.72 2.63 2.80
C GLU A 27 9.44 2.02 2.25
N GLY A 28 8.55 2.91 1.84
CA GLY A 28 7.21 2.52 1.47
C GLY A 28 6.44 3.66 0.83
N TYR A 29 5.26 3.31 0.35
CA TYR A 29 4.32 4.22 -0.26
C TYR A 29 3.08 4.33 0.62
N THR A 30 2.80 5.55 1.07
CA THR A 30 1.54 5.85 1.76
C THR A 30 0.57 6.41 0.75
N THR A 31 -0.58 5.77 0.60
CA THR A 31 -1.63 6.25 -0.28
C THR A 31 -2.32 7.45 0.36
N GLU A 32 -2.95 8.26 -0.47
CA GLU A 32 -3.91 9.26 -0.02
C GLU A 32 -5.15 8.60 0.61
N LEU A 33 -6.04 9.42 1.16
CA LEU A 33 -7.33 8.96 1.68
C LEU A 33 -8.18 8.42 0.52
N ILE A 34 -8.55 7.14 0.57
CA ILE A 34 -9.37 6.48 -0.43
C ILE A 34 -10.77 6.34 0.15
N SER A 35 -11.71 7.13 -0.34
CA SER A 35 -13.13 6.95 -0.07
C SER A 35 -13.64 5.79 -0.94
N ALA A 36 -14.02 4.69 -0.31
CA ALA A 36 -14.66 3.55 -0.99
C ALA A 36 -15.81 3.03 -0.13
N GLU A 37 -16.74 2.31 -0.76
CA GLU A 37 -17.87 1.70 -0.04
C GLU A 37 -17.45 0.46 0.77
N SER A 38 -16.28 -0.12 0.48
CA SER A 38 -15.76 -1.31 1.14
C SER A 38 -14.24 -1.30 1.24
N ILE A 39 -13.73 -1.92 2.30
CA ILE A 39 -12.29 -2.06 2.55
C ILE A 39 -11.59 -2.77 1.38
N ASP A 40 -12.20 -3.81 0.81
CA ASP A 40 -11.61 -4.55 -0.30
C ASP A 40 -11.41 -3.67 -1.53
N GLU A 41 -12.41 -2.86 -1.88
CA GLU A 41 -12.32 -1.91 -3.00
C GLU A 41 -11.23 -0.86 -2.73
N ALA A 42 -11.22 -0.29 -1.53
CA ALA A 42 -10.20 0.66 -1.13
C ALA A 42 -8.80 0.04 -1.21
N TYR A 43 -8.66 -1.22 -0.78
CA TYR A 43 -7.42 -1.98 -0.83
C TYR A 43 -6.95 -2.24 -2.27
N GLN A 44 -7.85 -2.61 -3.19
CA GLN A 44 -7.49 -2.82 -4.59
C GLN A 44 -6.99 -1.54 -5.25
N ILE A 45 -7.65 -0.40 -4.97
CA ILE A 45 -7.22 0.92 -5.45
C ILE A 45 -5.86 1.28 -4.87
N ALA A 46 -5.71 1.12 -3.56
CA ALA A 46 -4.47 1.37 -2.83
C ALA A 46 -3.31 0.54 -3.37
N ARG A 47 -3.53 -0.76 -3.59
CA ARG A 47 -2.56 -1.71 -4.11
C ARG A 47 -2.19 -1.40 -5.56
N ARG A 48 -3.13 -0.93 -6.39
CA ARG A 48 -2.83 -0.47 -7.76
C ARG A 48 -1.93 0.76 -7.76
N LYS A 49 -2.25 1.77 -6.92
CA LYS A 49 -1.40 2.96 -6.73
C LYS A 49 0.00 2.54 -6.23
N ALA A 50 0.04 1.72 -5.20
CA ALA A 50 1.28 1.22 -4.62
C ALA A 50 2.12 0.45 -5.63
N ARG A 51 1.54 -0.44 -6.44
CA ARG A 51 2.31 -1.16 -7.48
C ARG A 51 3.01 -0.21 -8.43
N ILE A 52 2.32 0.83 -8.93
CA ILE A 52 2.93 1.79 -9.88
C ILE A 52 4.11 2.54 -9.23
N HIS A 53 3.98 2.91 -7.96
CA HIS A 53 5.01 3.66 -7.24
C HIS A 53 6.09 2.79 -6.59
N PHE A 54 5.78 1.54 -6.33
CA PHE A 54 6.57 0.60 -5.54
C PHE A 54 6.65 -0.74 -6.29
N ASN A 55 7.24 -0.71 -7.49
CA ASN A 55 7.52 -1.90 -8.32
C ASN A 55 8.76 -2.69 -7.84
N GLY A 56 9.26 -2.39 -6.63
CA GLY A 56 10.47 -2.96 -6.06
C GLY A 56 11.07 -2.01 -5.03
N CYS A 57 11.54 -2.55 -3.90
CA CYS A 57 12.23 -1.71 -2.92
C CYS A 57 13.64 -1.39 -3.44
N HIS A 58 13.90 -0.12 -3.76
CA HIS A 58 15.22 0.34 -4.22
C HIS A 58 16.31 0.15 -3.16
N GLY A 59 15.96 0.02 -1.87
CA GLY A 59 16.91 -0.24 -0.79
C GLY A 59 17.39 -1.69 -0.70
N CYS A 60 16.50 -2.68 -0.73
CA CYS A 60 16.87 -4.10 -0.53
C CYS A 60 16.78 -4.98 -1.79
N GLY A 61 16.28 -4.43 -2.91
CA GLY A 61 16.14 -5.16 -4.17
C GLY A 61 15.14 -6.31 -4.14
N LYS A 62 14.43 -6.52 -3.02
CA LYS A 62 13.35 -7.50 -2.96
C LYS A 62 12.10 -6.95 -3.63
N TRP A 63 11.45 -7.83 -4.40
CA TRP A 63 10.05 -7.71 -4.75
C TRP A 63 9.25 -7.85 -3.45
N VAL A 64 9.05 -6.70 -2.81
CA VAL A 64 7.77 -6.33 -2.21
C VAL A 64 6.66 -6.66 -3.21
#